data_AF-A0A756Q694-F1
#
_entry.id   AF-A0A756Q694-F1
#
_cell.length_a   1.000
_cell.length_b   1.000
_cell.length_c   1.000
_cell.angle_alpha   90.00
_cell.angle_beta   90.00
_cell.angle_gamma   90.00
#
_symmetry.space_group_name_H-M   'P 1'
#
loop_
_entity.id
_entity.type
_entity.pdbx_description
1 polymer ?
#
loop_
_entity_poly.entity_id
_entity_poly.type
_entity_poly.pdbx_seq_one_letter_code
_entity_poly.pdbx_strand_id
1 'polypeptide(L)'
;MQQYIGIDVGGTHVKYGVINSDGEELTHHQFDTPEDASTFTRKWQDVVARCQQDYDIAAIGVSFPGHINPHNGHAAKAGALAYLDDVNLMELFSGLTDLPLVVENDANCAALGEMWRGAGQHYENMVCITIGTGISGGIIVGRELYRGAHFHAGEFGVMPVGNNGESMHKIASTSGLMASCRQALALPAEEMPPADVIFERMATDVHLREAVNDWARYLSRGVYSVISMFDPGVVLIGGGISEQEKLYPLLTRHLETFEMWEALQVPIQPCQLGNQAGRLGAVWLAQQKLDRG
;
A
#
# COMPACT_ATOMS: atom_id res chain seq x y z
N MET A 1 10.38 -11.79 -24.53
CA MET A 1 9.80 -10.68 -23.73
C MET A 1 10.83 -10.30 -22.70
N GLN A 2 11.02 -9.00 -22.43
CA GLN A 2 11.93 -8.58 -21.36
C GLN A 2 11.40 -9.07 -20.02
N GLN A 3 12.32 -9.41 -19.12
CA GLN A 3 12.03 -9.97 -17.81
C GLN A 3 12.65 -9.08 -16.73
N TYR A 4 11.94 -8.94 -15.62
CA TYR A 4 12.28 -8.04 -14.54
C TYR A 4 12.19 -8.79 -13.22
N ILE A 5 13.01 -8.41 -12.24
CA ILE A 5 12.81 -8.87 -10.86
C ILE A 5 11.97 -7.81 -10.15
N GLY A 6 10.80 -8.21 -9.66
CA GLY A 6 10.02 -7.40 -8.73
C GLY A 6 10.30 -7.87 -7.31
N ILE A 7 10.72 -6.95 -6.44
CA ILE A 7 10.94 -7.24 -5.01
C ILE A 7 10.06 -6.32 -4.19
N ASP A 8 9.32 -6.90 -3.24
CA ASP A 8 8.46 -6.21 -2.30
C ASP A 8 8.94 -6.51 -0.88
N VAL A 9 9.56 -5.50 -0.27
CA VAL A 9 10.15 -5.60 1.07
C VAL A 9 9.06 -5.32 2.09
N GLY A 10 8.61 -6.34 2.81
CA GLY A 10 7.71 -6.19 3.95
C GLY A 10 8.47 -6.21 5.28
N GLY A 11 7.79 -5.90 6.38
CA GLY A 11 8.38 -6.02 7.72
C GLY A 11 8.50 -7.46 8.22
N THR A 12 7.68 -8.38 7.72
CA THR A 12 7.71 -9.80 8.10
C THR A 12 8.37 -10.65 7.02
N HIS A 13 8.04 -10.41 5.75
CA HIS A 13 8.59 -11.17 4.64
C HIS A 13 9.00 -10.22 3.52
N VAL A 14 10.10 -10.56 2.85
CA VAL A 14 10.45 -10.01 1.55
C VAL A 14 9.92 -10.98 0.50
N LYS A 15 9.07 -10.49 -0.39
CA LYS A 15 8.47 -11.25 -1.49
C LYS A 15 9.14 -10.84 -2.79
N TYR A 16 9.40 -11.78 -3.68
CA TYR A 16 10.03 -11.48 -4.96
C TYR A 16 9.64 -12.47 -6.03
N GLY A 17 9.79 -12.04 -7.27
CA GLY A 17 9.41 -12.82 -8.44
C GLY A 17 9.98 -12.24 -9.71
N VAL A 18 10.04 -13.08 -10.75
CA VAL A 18 10.33 -12.62 -12.11
C VAL A 18 9.02 -12.27 -12.78
N ILE A 19 8.91 -11.06 -13.33
CA ILE A 19 7.72 -10.53 -14.00
C ILE A 19 8.12 -10.12 -15.42
N ASN A 20 7.32 -10.47 -16.42
CA ASN A 20 7.60 -10.07 -17.81
C ASN A 20 7.09 -8.64 -18.13
N SER A 21 7.42 -8.12 -19.32
CA SER A 21 6.96 -6.80 -19.80
C SER A 21 5.44 -6.64 -19.91
N ASP A 22 4.70 -7.74 -19.88
CA ASP A 22 3.24 -7.74 -19.89
C ASP A 22 2.65 -7.84 -18.47
N GLY A 23 3.48 -7.82 -17.42
CA GLY A 23 3.02 -7.88 -16.03
C GLY A 23 2.58 -9.26 -15.57
N GLU A 24 2.96 -10.32 -16.28
CA GLU A 24 2.75 -11.70 -15.85
C GLU A 24 3.88 -12.13 -14.90
N GLU A 25 3.51 -12.60 -13.71
CA GLU A 25 4.45 -13.13 -12.71
C GLU A 25 4.82 -14.58 -13.05
N LEU A 26 6.05 -14.80 -13.51
CA LEU A 26 6.59 -16.10 -13.92
C LEU A 26 7.04 -16.95 -12.73
N THR A 27 7.50 -16.30 -11.66
CA THR A 27 7.91 -16.96 -10.42
C THR A 27 7.47 -16.15 -9.21
N HIS A 28 7.19 -16.82 -8.10
CA HIS A 28 6.82 -16.18 -6.83
C HIS A 28 7.49 -16.88 -5.66
N HIS A 29 8.24 -16.13 -4.87
CA HIS A 29 9.01 -16.61 -3.73
C HIS A 29 9.01 -15.60 -2.60
N GLN A 30 9.39 -16.05 -1.41
CA GLN A 30 9.55 -15.18 -0.25
C GLN A 30 10.62 -15.69 0.70
N PHE A 31 11.12 -14.80 1.56
CA PHE A 31 11.93 -15.15 2.72
C PHE A 31 11.61 -14.23 3.89
N ASP A 32 11.88 -14.69 5.12
CA ASP A 32 11.67 -13.90 6.33
C ASP A 32 12.59 -12.68 6.34
N THR A 33 12.01 -11.52 6.64
CA THR A 33 12.73 -10.25 6.67
C THR A 33 13.79 -10.29 7.76
N PRO A 34 15.09 -10.17 7.42
CA PRO A 34 16.15 -10.23 8.41
C PRO A 34 16.10 -9.03 9.36
N GLU A 35 16.64 -9.22 10.57
CA GLU A 35 16.75 -8.18 11.58
C GLU A 35 18.05 -7.36 11.46
N ASP A 36 18.91 -7.69 10.49
CA ASP A 36 20.20 -7.02 10.28
C ASP A 36 20.52 -6.78 8.78
N ALA A 37 21.24 -5.69 8.52
CA ALA A 37 21.59 -5.24 7.17
C ALA A 37 22.46 -6.24 6.39
N SER A 38 23.36 -6.97 7.08
CA SER A 38 24.30 -7.89 6.42
C SER A 38 23.59 -9.13 5.88
N THR A 39 22.64 -9.67 6.65
CA THR A 39 21.80 -10.80 6.25
C THR A 39 20.82 -10.39 5.17
N PHE A 40 20.21 -9.20 5.28
CA PHE A 40 19.36 -8.66 4.23
C PHE A 40 20.11 -8.54 2.90
N THR A 41 21.29 -7.92 2.91
CA THR A 41 22.14 -7.73 1.73
C THR A 41 22.55 -9.05 1.08
N ARG A 42 22.95 -10.04 1.88
CA ARG A 42 23.30 -11.39 1.37
C ARG A 42 22.11 -12.07 0.71
N LYS A 43 20.95 -12.08 1.38
CA LYS A 43 19.73 -12.68 0.81
C LYS A 43 19.29 -11.97 -0.47
N TRP A 44 19.45 -10.65 -0.53
CA TRP A 44 19.19 -9.88 -1.74
C TRP A 44 20.06 -10.33 -2.91
N GLN A 45 21.37 -10.50 -2.71
CA GLN A 45 22.28 -11.03 -3.73
C GLN A 45 21.89 -12.43 -4.18
N ASP A 46 21.53 -13.31 -3.23
CA ASP A 46 21.07 -14.67 -3.53
C ASP A 46 19.81 -14.66 -4.41
N VAL A 47 18.88 -13.74 -4.16
CA VAL A 47 17.68 -13.54 -5.00
C VAL A 47 18.07 -13.17 -6.43
N VAL A 48 18.90 -12.14 -6.59
CA VAL A 48 19.30 -11.65 -7.92
C VAL A 48 20.05 -12.75 -8.69
N ALA A 49 21.05 -13.38 -8.06
CA ALA A 49 21.84 -14.44 -8.67
C ALA A 49 20.96 -15.63 -9.10
N ARG A 50 20.01 -16.04 -8.26
CA ARG A 50 19.10 -17.14 -8.58
C ARG A 50 18.17 -16.80 -9.76
N CYS A 51 17.63 -15.59 -9.80
CA CYS A 51 16.78 -15.17 -10.92
C CYS A 51 17.58 -15.09 -12.24
N GLN A 52 18.84 -14.65 -12.20
CA GLN A 52 19.71 -14.58 -13.39
C GLN A 52 20.16 -15.96 -13.92
N GLN A 53 20.00 -17.04 -13.15
CA GLN A 53 20.32 -18.40 -13.63
C GLN A 53 19.33 -18.88 -14.71
N ASP A 54 18.05 -18.53 -14.56
CA ASP A 54 16.97 -19.05 -15.40
C ASP A 54 16.39 -17.99 -16.37
N TYR A 55 16.68 -16.70 -16.13
CA TYR A 55 16.06 -15.58 -16.82
C TYR A 55 17.06 -14.50 -17.24
N ASP A 56 16.81 -13.86 -18.37
CA ASP A 56 17.59 -12.71 -18.86
C ASP A 56 16.97 -11.42 -18.32
N ILE A 57 17.44 -11.00 -17.15
CA ILE A 57 16.86 -9.90 -16.37
C ILE A 57 17.33 -8.55 -16.91
N ALA A 58 16.39 -7.71 -17.32
CA ALA A 58 16.64 -6.37 -17.84
C ALA A 58 16.82 -5.32 -16.74
N ALA A 59 16.02 -5.38 -15.66
CA ALA A 59 16.09 -4.46 -14.53
C ALA A 59 15.40 -5.03 -13.28
N ILE A 60 15.62 -4.36 -12.15
CA ILE A 60 15.05 -4.69 -10.84
C ILE A 60 14.15 -3.55 -10.37
N GLY A 61 12.90 -3.87 -10.02
CA GLY A 61 11.98 -2.97 -9.33
C GLY A 61 11.89 -3.33 -7.85
N VAL A 62 12.06 -2.33 -6.98
CA VAL A 62 11.97 -2.52 -5.53
C VAL A 62 10.84 -1.68 -4.93
N SER A 63 9.83 -2.35 -4.39
CA SER A 63 8.83 -1.81 -3.47
C SER A 63 9.38 -1.88 -2.05
N PHE A 64 9.49 -0.75 -1.38
CA PHE A 64 10.18 -0.62 -0.10
C PHE A 64 9.36 0.17 0.93
N PRO A 65 9.33 -0.25 2.20
CA PRO A 65 8.47 0.41 3.20
C PRO A 65 9.12 1.70 3.71
N GLY A 66 8.27 2.67 4.07
CA GLY A 66 8.70 3.93 4.65
C GLY A 66 8.88 5.07 3.63
N HIS A 67 9.60 6.12 4.03
CA HIS A 67 9.72 7.36 3.26
C HIS A 67 10.99 7.33 2.41
N ILE A 68 10.82 7.02 1.13
CA ILE A 68 11.91 6.89 0.16
C ILE A 68 11.90 8.10 -0.77
N ASN A 69 13.07 8.71 -0.95
CA ASN A 69 13.29 9.64 -2.06
C ASN A 69 13.75 8.85 -3.29
N PRO A 70 12.90 8.68 -4.33
CA PRO A 70 13.23 7.83 -5.46
C PRO A 70 14.27 8.45 -6.41
N HIS A 71 14.61 9.74 -6.28
CA HIS A 71 15.61 10.38 -7.14
C HIS A 71 17.04 10.12 -6.69
N ASN A 72 17.30 10.10 -5.39
CA ASN A 72 18.63 9.85 -4.84
C ASN A 72 18.74 8.52 -4.08
N GLY A 73 17.62 7.86 -3.78
CA GLY A 73 17.56 6.54 -3.14
C GLY A 73 17.58 6.61 -1.62
N HIS A 74 17.53 7.81 -1.04
CA HIS A 74 17.62 8.01 0.40
C HIS A 74 16.33 7.56 1.11
N ALA A 75 16.48 6.63 2.06
CA ALA A 75 15.42 6.19 2.94
C ALA A 75 15.44 7.00 4.23
N ALA A 76 14.69 8.11 4.29
CA ALA A 76 14.58 8.90 5.52
C ALA A 76 14.02 8.04 6.68
N LYS A 77 13.13 7.10 6.35
CA LYS A 77 12.70 6.01 7.21
C LYS A 77 12.50 4.75 6.38
N ALA A 78 12.99 3.61 6.87
CA ALA A 78 12.89 2.31 6.23
C ALA A 78 11.76 1.43 6.82
N GLY A 79 10.78 2.06 7.47
CA GLY A 79 9.62 1.39 8.05
C GLY A 79 10.03 0.36 9.12
N ALA A 80 9.71 -0.91 8.88
CA ALA A 80 10.05 -2.00 9.79
C ALA A 80 11.55 -2.38 9.77
N LEU A 81 12.31 -1.97 8.74
CA LEU A 81 13.73 -2.26 8.60
C LEU A 81 14.56 -1.09 9.13
N ALA A 82 14.38 -0.71 10.40
CA ALA A 82 15.00 0.50 10.97
C ALA A 82 16.53 0.53 10.90
N TYR A 83 17.19 -0.62 10.73
CA TYR A 83 18.64 -0.70 10.46
C TYR A 83 19.05 -0.16 9.07
N LEU A 84 18.08 0.20 8.23
CA LEU A 84 18.25 0.90 6.94
C LEU A 84 17.71 2.33 6.96
N ASP A 85 17.36 2.87 8.14
CA ASP A 85 17.08 4.30 8.28
C ASP A 85 18.31 5.13 7.87
N ASP A 86 18.07 6.24 7.16
CA ASP A 86 19.10 7.17 6.68
C ASP A 86 20.10 6.56 5.67
N VAL A 87 19.78 5.38 5.11
CA VAL A 87 20.61 4.70 4.10
C VAL A 87 20.20 5.12 2.68
N ASN A 88 21.19 5.27 1.79
CA ASN A 88 20.96 5.34 0.36
C ASN A 88 20.75 3.93 -0.20
N LEU A 89 19.50 3.54 -0.43
CA LEU A 89 19.12 2.23 -0.93
C LEU A 89 19.60 2.00 -2.36
N MET A 90 19.63 3.04 -3.20
CA MET A 90 20.13 2.89 -4.57
C MET A 90 21.62 2.59 -4.58
N GLU A 91 22.42 3.27 -3.75
CA GLU A 91 23.85 2.97 -3.59
C GLU A 91 24.06 1.57 -3.00
N LEU A 92 23.30 1.22 -1.96
CA LEU A 92 23.36 -0.10 -1.33
C LEU A 92 23.11 -1.19 -2.37
N PHE A 93 22.00 -1.13 -3.11
CA PHE A 93 21.64 -2.18 -4.07
C PHE A 93 22.52 -2.18 -5.32
N SER A 94 22.94 -1.01 -5.81
CA SER A 94 23.83 -0.93 -6.99
C SER A 94 25.23 -1.50 -6.68
N GLY A 95 25.65 -1.49 -5.42
CA GLY A 95 26.87 -2.19 -5.00
C GLY A 95 26.77 -3.73 -5.02
N LEU A 96 25.56 -4.28 -5.20
CA LEU A 96 25.27 -5.71 -5.14
C LEU A 96 24.98 -6.34 -6.51
N THR A 97 24.72 -5.52 -7.53
CA THR A 97 24.36 -5.99 -8.87
C THR A 97 24.68 -4.91 -9.91
N ASP A 98 25.05 -5.35 -11.12
CA ASP A 98 25.25 -4.47 -12.28
C ASP A 98 23.93 -4.16 -13.01
N LEU A 99 22.80 -4.72 -12.55
CA LEU A 99 21.50 -4.51 -13.17
C LEU A 99 20.94 -3.11 -12.86
N PRO A 100 20.32 -2.43 -13.83
CA PRO A 100 19.55 -1.23 -13.56
C PRO A 100 18.46 -1.49 -12.52
N LEU A 101 18.30 -0.58 -11.56
CA LEU A 101 17.29 -0.70 -10.52
C LEU A 101 16.54 0.60 -10.22
N VAL A 102 15.34 0.44 -9.68
CA VAL A 102 14.51 1.51 -9.11
C VAL A 102 14.03 1.10 -7.72
N VAL A 103 13.89 2.08 -6.84
CA VAL A 103 13.29 1.89 -5.51
C VAL A 103 12.18 2.91 -5.33
N GLU A 104 11.03 2.48 -4.81
CA GLU A 104 9.87 3.31 -4.54
C GLU A 104 9.15 2.85 -3.27
N ASN A 105 8.38 3.74 -2.64
CA ASN A 105 7.52 3.42 -1.52
C ASN A 105 6.49 2.32 -1.87
N ASP A 106 6.20 1.46 -0.91
CA ASP A 106 5.25 0.33 -1.01
C ASP A 106 3.82 0.72 -1.40
N ALA A 107 3.25 1.76 -0.81
CA ALA A 107 1.91 2.25 -1.14
C ALA A 107 1.84 2.86 -2.55
N ASN A 108 2.90 3.57 -2.95
CA ASN A 108 3.06 4.07 -4.31
C ASN A 108 3.14 2.91 -5.33
N CYS A 109 3.95 1.89 -5.03
CA CYS A 109 4.03 0.67 -5.84
C CYS A 109 2.68 -0.04 -5.91
N ALA A 110 1.94 -0.16 -4.81
CA ALA A 110 0.61 -0.76 -4.83
C ALA A 110 -0.35 0.01 -5.76
N ALA A 111 -0.36 1.35 -5.71
CA ALA A 111 -1.16 2.19 -6.60
C ALA A 111 -0.78 2.00 -8.08
N LEU A 112 0.52 1.94 -8.38
CA LEU A 112 1.03 1.70 -9.73
C LEU A 112 0.70 0.30 -10.24
N GLY A 113 0.79 -0.72 -9.38
CA GLY A 113 0.37 -2.08 -9.71
C GLY A 113 -1.11 -2.10 -10.09
N GLU A 114 -1.97 -1.51 -9.28
CA GLU A 114 -3.41 -1.44 -9.55
C GLU A 114 -3.73 -0.66 -10.83
N MET A 115 -3.02 0.44 -11.09
CA MET A 115 -3.13 1.20 -12.35
C MET A 115 -2.71 0.37 -13.57
N TRP A 116 -1.70 -0.48 -13.44
CA TRP A 116 -1.13 -1.23 -14.56
C TRP A 116 -1.90 -2.52 -14.86
N ARG A 117 -2.23 -3.30 -13.82
CA ARG A 117 -2.76 -4.67 -13.93
C ARG A 117 -3.92 -4.97 -12.97
N GLY A 118 -4.40 -4.00 -12.20
CA GLY A 118 -5.51 -4.21 -11.25
C GLY A 118 -6.75 -3.38 -11.57
N ALA A 119 -7.46 -2.95 -10.52
CA ALA A 119 -8.73 -2.23 -10.63
C ALA A 119 -8.60 -0.82 -11.22
N GLY A 120 -7.38 -0.29 -11.32
CA GLY A 120 -7.07 1.05 -11.80
C GLY A 120 -6.88 1.16 -13.32
N GLN A 121 -6.88 0.05 -14.07
CA GLN A 121 -6.48 0.02 -15.48
C GLN A 121 -7.17 1.05 -16.38
N HIS A 122 -8.47 1.28 -16.16
CA HIS A 122 -9.31 2.14 -16.99
C HIS A 122 -9.42 3.58 -16.50
N TYR A 123 -8.69 3.94 -15.44
CA TYR A 123 -8.72 5.28 -14.87
C TYR A 123 -7.43 6.04 -15.21
N GLU A 124 -7.59 7.31 -15.60
CA GLU A 124 -6.44 8.21 -15.81
C GLU A 124 -5.95 8.81 -14.50
N ASN A 125 -6.89 9.20 -13.63
CA ASN A 125 -6.64 9.74 -12.30
C ASN A 125 -7.28 8.80 -11.28
N MET A 126 -6.50 8.34 -10.30
CA MET A 126 -6.99 7.45 -9.25
C MET A 126 -6.24 7.66 -7.95
N VAL A 127 -6.89 7.33 -6.84
CA VAL A 127 -6.23 7.26 -5.53
C VAL A 127 -6.35 5.84 -5.01
N CYS A 128 -5.25 5.30 -4.49
CA CYS A 128 -5.25 4.04 -3.75
C CYS A 128 -5.02 4.34 -2.27
N ILE A 129 -5.89 3.86 -1.39
CA ILE A 129 -5.77 3.95 0.07
C ILE A 129 -5.61 2.54 0.62
N THR A 130 -4.44 2.24 1.16
CA THR A 130 -4.14 0.97 1.81
C THR A 130 -4.47 1.04 3.30
N ILE A 131 -5.37 0.17 3.77
CA ILE A 131 -5.83 0.12 5.16
C ILE A 131 -5.38 -1.20 5.79
N GLY A 132 -4.31 -1.13 6.58
CA GLY A 132 -3.77 -2.23 7.37
C GLY A 132 -3.61 -1.81 8.82
N THR A 133 -2.50 -2.20 9.46
CA THR A 133 -2.12 -1.68 10.78
C THR A 133 -2.15 -0.15 10.82
N GLY A 134 -1.70 0.47 9.73
CA GLY A 134 -1.80 1.90 9.46
C GLY A 134 -2.64 2.22 8.23
N ILE A 135 -2.60 3.49 7.84
CA ILE A 135 -3.14 3.98 6.57
C ILE A 135 -2.03 4.67 5.79
N SER A 136 -1.90 4.27 4.53
CA SER A 136 -1.03 4.86 3.52
C SER A 136 -1.77 4.93 2.19
N GLY A 137 -1.16 5.52 1.17
CA GLY A 137 -1.75 5.52 -0.16
C GLY A 137 -0.84 6.08 -1.22
N GLY A 138 -1.28 5.92 -2.47
CA GLY A 138 -0.62 6.45 -3.65
C GLY A 138 -1.62 7.21 -4.52
N ILE A 139 -1.14 8.26 -5.18
CA ILE A 139 -1.96 9.13 -6.04
C ILE A 139 -1.44 9.01 -7.46
N ILE A 140 -2.34 8.69 -8.40
CA ILE A 140 -2.06 8.65 -9.82
C ILE A 140 -2.78 9.82 -10.49
N VAL A 141 -2.05 10.62 -11.26
CA VAL A 141 -2.58 11.73 -12.06
C VAL A 141 -2.05 11.58 -13.49
N GLY A 142 -2.95 11.54 -14.47
CA GLY A 142 -2.58 11.34 -15.88
C GLY A 142 -1.80 10.04 -16.12
N ARG A 143 -2.13 8.98 -15.38
CA ARG A 143 -1.42 7.69 -15.38
C ARG A 143 0.05 7.76 -14.94
N GLU A 144 0.43 8.83 -14.24
CA GLU A 144 1.73 8.98 -13.61
C GLU A 144 1.60 9.07 -12.10
N LEU A 145 2.58 8.55 -11.38
CA LEU A 145 2.62 8.64 -9.92
C LEU A 145 2.90 10.09 -9.48
N TYR A 146 1.98 10.66 -8.71
CA TYR A 146 2.16 11.95 -8.06
C TYR A 146 2.83 11.78 -6.69
N ARG A 147 4.11 12.17 -6.62
CA ARG A 147 4.95 12.03 -5.40
C ARG A 147 4.91 13.26 -4.48
N GLY A 148 4.46 14.40 -5.01
CA GLY A 148 4.58 15.70 -4.35
C GLY A 148 6.02 16.20 -4.27
N ALA A 149 6.20 17.43 -3.74
CA ALA A 149 7.49 18.12 -3.74
C ALA A 149 8.56 17.49 -2.82
N HIS A 150 8.11 16.71 -1.82
CA HIS A 150 8.98 16.09 -0.82
C HIS A 150 8.76 14.58 -0.70
N PHE A 151 8.15 13.95 -1.71
CA PHE A 151 7.92 12.48 -1.75
C PHE A 151 6.98 11.94 -0.66
N HIS A 152 6.14 12.81 -0.08
CA HIS A 152 5.17 12.47 0.97
C HIS A 152 3.72 12.61 0.50
N ALA A 153 3.46 12.75 -0.80
CA ALA A 153 2.09 12.71 -1.29
C ALA A 153 1.48 11.32 -1.01
N GLY A 154 0.21 11.26 -0.60
CA GLY A 154 -0.44 9.99 -0.27
C GLY A 154 -0.31 9.55 1.19
N GLU A 155 0.32 10.35 2.06
CA GLU A 155 0.37 10.13 3.53
C GLU A 155 -0.99 10.36 4.21
N PHE A 156 -2.06 9.75 3.70
CA PHE A 156 -3.44 9.92 4.16
C PHE A 156 -3.63 9.58 5.64
N GLY A 157 -2.78 8.71 6.19
CA GLY A 157 -2.80 8.34 7.59
C GLY A 157 -2.61 9.53 8.56
N VAL A 158 -2.00 10.64 8.14
CA VAL A 158 -1.81 11.81 9.01
C VAL A 158 -3.01 12.77 9.05
N MET A 159 -4.00 12.57 8.16
CA MET A 159 -5.17 13.46 8.09
C MET A 159 -5.93 13.47 9.42
N PRO A 160 -6.24 14.65 10.00
CA PRO A 160 -6.97 14.74 11.26
C PRO A 160 -8.47 14.52 11.01
N VAL A 161 -8.93 13.28 11.16
CA VAL A 161 -10.34 12.91 10.92
C VAL A 161 -11.14 12.78 12.23
N GLY A 162 -10.45 12.63 13.36
CA GLY A 162 -11.03 12.55 14.69
C GLY A 162 -11.60 13.87 15.18
N ASN A 163 -12.50 13.80 16.16
CA ASN A 163 -13.17 14.99 16.70
C ASN A 163 -12.21 15.90 17.49
N ASN A 164 -11.06 15.38 17.96
CA ASN A 164 -10.04 16.13 18.68
C ASN A 164 -8.72 16.22 17.89
N GLY A 165 -8.79 16.05 16.56
CA GLY A 165 -7.62 16.08 15.69
C GLY A 165 -6.84 14.76 15.64
N GLU A 166 -7.43 13.65 16.10
CA GLU A 166 -6.80 12.34 15.96
C GLU A 166 -6.64 11.97 14.48
N SER A 167 -5.48 11.41 14.14
CA SER A 167 -5.13 11.08 12.76
C SER A 167 -5.92 9.88 12.25
N MET A 168 -6.10 9.82 10.92
CA MET A 168 -6.78 8.73 10.22
C MET A 168 -6.11 7.39 10.51
N HIS A 169 -4.78 7.34 10.54
CA HIS A 169 -4.01 6.16 10.94
C HIS A 169 -4.42 5.67 12.33
N LYS A 170 -4.56 6.57 13.31
CA LYS A 170 -4.81 6.17 14.71
C LYS A 170 -6.20 5.58 14.90
N ILE A 171 -7.22 6.15 14.26
CA ILE A 171 -8.62 5.84 14.58
C ILE A 171 -9.39 5.18 13.44
N ALA A 172 -8.87 5.18 12.21
CA ALA A 172 -9.53 4.64 11.02
C ALA A 172 -8.72 3.54 10.32
N SER A 173 -7.53 3.17 10.81
CA SER A 173 -6.83 1.95 10.33
C SER A 173 -7.49 0.68 10.87
N THR A 174 -7.03 -0.50 10.41
CA THR A 174 -7.45 -1.78 10.99
C THR A 174 -7.05 -1.86 12.47
N SER A 175 -5.88 -1.35 12.87
CA SER A 175 -5.52 -1.28 14.30
C SER A 175 -6.43 -0.34 15.08
N GLY A 176 -6.85 0.78 14.49
CA GLY A 176 -7.84 1.69 15.07
C GLY A 176 -9.20 1.01 15.29
N LEU A 177 -9.68 0.26 14.29
CA LEU A 177 -10.90 -0.56 14.40
C LEU A 177 -10.80 -1.55 15.54
N MET A 178 -9.72 -2.35 15.55
CA MET A 178 -9.49 -3.38 16.56
C MET A 178 -9.44 -2.78 17.97
N ALA A 179 -8.79 -1.63 18.14
CA ALA A 179 -8.73 -0.92 19.42
C ALA A 179 -10.10 -0.43 19.88
N SER A 180 -10.91 0.13 18.97
CA SER A 180 -12.27 0.59 19.26
C SER A 180 -13.20 -0.56 19.64
N CYS A 181 -13.21 -1.64 18.86
CA CYS A 181 -14.00 -2.84 19.15
C CYS A 181 -13.59 -3.50 20.46
N ARG A 182 -12.30 -3.52 20.79
CA ARG A 182 -11.80 -4.04 22.07
C ARG A 182 -12.34 -3.24 23.25
N GLN A 183 -12.34 -1.91 23.14
CA GLN A 183 -12.92 -1.06 24.17
C GLN A 183 -14.43 -1.30 24.33
N ALA A 184 -15.15 -1.47 23.23
CA ALA A 184 -16.59 -1.72 23.23
C ALA A 184 -16.97 -3.08 23.85
N LEU A 185 -16.17 -4.12 23.60
CA LEU A 185 -16.39 -5.47 24.14
C LEU A 185 -15.81 -5.69 25.55
N ALA A 186 -14.96 -4.78 26.03
CA ALA A 186 -14.20 -4.93 27.27
C ALA A 186 -13.38 -6.24 27.35
N LEU A 187 -12.82 -6.69 26.22
CA LEU A 187 -11.99 -7.89 26.12
C LEU A 187 -10.49 -7.57 26.15
N PRO A 188 -9.64 -8.52 26.59
CA PRO A 188 -8.19 -8.44 26.38
C PRO A 188 -7.85 -8.60 24.89
N ALA A 189 -6.65 -8.15 24.48
CA ALA A 189 -6.27 -8.13 23.06
C ALA A 189 -6.16 -9.55 22.46
N GLU A 190 -5.76 -10.51 23.27
CA GLU A 190 -5.53 -11.92 22.91
C GLU A 190 -6.83 -12.67 22.63
N GLU A 191 -7.96 -12.18 23.15
CA GLU A 191 -9.29 -12.74 22.95
C GLU A 191 -10.08 -12.00 21.86
N MET A 192 -9.47 -10.98 21.22
CA MET A 192 -10.15 -10.22 20.20
C MET A 192 -10.41 -11.08 18.95
N PRO A 193 -11.67 -11.13 18.48
CA PRO A 193 -11.97 -11.81 17.23
C PRO A 193 -11.32 -11.09 16.05
N PRO A 194 -10.97 -11.80 14.97
CA PRO A 194 -10.47 -11.16 13.75
C PRO A 194 -11.55 -10.26 13.11
N ALA A 195 -11.11 -9.37 12.21
CA ALA A 195 -11.95 -8.31 11.66
C ALA A 195 -13.21 -8.84 10.94
N ASP A 196 -13.09 -9.91 10.15
CA ASP A 196 -14.21 -10.60 9.51
C ASP A 196 -15.30 -11.01 10.51
N VAL A 197 -14.89 -11.60 11.64
CA VAL A 197 -15.81 -12.00 12.71
C VAL A 197 -16.44 -10.77 13.39
N ILE A 198 -15.70 -9.65 13.52
CA ILE A 198 -16.26 -8.38 14.02
C ILE A 198 -17.38 -7.88 13.09
N PHE A 199 -17.16 -7.88 11.77
CA PHE A 199 -18.15 -7.46 10.77
C PHE A 199 -19.36 -8.40 10.70
N GLU A 200 -19.23 -9.65 11.10
CA GLU A 200 -20.38 -10.54 11.30
C GLU A 200 -21.14 -10.22 12.60
N ARG A 201 -20.43 -10.09 13.72
CA ARG A 201 -21.04 -9.90 15.04
C ARG A 201 -21.74 -8.55 15.22
N MET A 202 -21.33 -7.49 14.49
CA MET A 202 -22.00 -6.19 14.55
C MET A 202 -23.48 -6.24 14.14
N ALA A 203 -23.95 -7.30 13.49
CA ALA A 203 -25.37 -7.47 13.18
C ALA A 203 -26.24 -7.68 14.44
N THR A 204 -25.68 -8.29 15.49
CA THR A 204 -26.40 -8.67 16.72
C THR A 204 -25.87 -7.99 17.97
N ASP A 205 -24.64 -7.47 17.94
CA ASP A 205 -24.02 -6.75 19.06
C ASP A 205 -24.06 -5.24 18.83
N VAL A 206 -24.80 -4.53 19.69
CA VAL A 206 -24.98 -3.07 19.58
C VAL A 206 -23.69 -2.30 19.84
N HIS A 207 -22.83 -2.75 20.77
CA HIS A 207 -21.60 -2.05 21.13
C HIS A 207 -20.55 -2.18 20.02
N LEU A 208 -20.43 -3.38 19.43
CA LEU A 208 -19.59 -3.55 18.23
C LEU A 208 -20.10 -2.74 17.06
N ARG A 209 -21.42 -2.72 16.85
CA ARG A 209 -22.02 -1.93 15.77
C ARG A 209 -21.72 -0.43 15.93
N GLU A 210 -21.80 0.10 17.14
CA GLU A 210 -21.45 1.50 17.42
C GLU A 210 -19.96 1.77 17.14
N ALA A 211 -19.06 0.91 17.63
CA ALA A 211 -17.62 1.03 17.40
C ALA A 211 -17.25 1.00 15.89
N VAL A 212 -17.83 0.05 15.14
CA VAL A 212 -17.60 -0.09 13.70
C VAL A 212 -18.17 1.11 12.92
N ASN A 213 -19.36 1.62 13.30
CA ASN A 213 -19.92 2.82 12.67
C ASN A 213 -19.05 4.06 12.95
N ASP A 214 -18.55 4.23 14.16
CA ASP A 214 -17.67 5.36 14.48
C ASP A 214 -16.35 5.28 13.71
N TRP A 215 -15.74 4.10 13.64
CA TRP A 215 -14.56 3.86 12.81
C TRP A 215 -14.83 4.21 11.33
N ALA A 216 -15.92 3.71 10.76
CA ALA A 216 -16.27 3.97 9.37
C ALA A 216 -16.62 5.43 9.10
N ARG A 217 -17.22 6.13 10.06
CA ARG A 217 -17.45 7.58 10.01
C ARG A 217 -16.12 8.34 9.87
N TYR A 218 -15.10 7.98 10.64
CA TYR A 218 -13.78 8.62 10.54
C TYR A 218 -13.06 8.26 9.24
N LEU A 219 -13.14 7.00 8.80
CA LEU A 219 -12.61 6.59 7.51
C LEU A 219 -13.27 7.37 6.36
N SER A 220 -14.59 7.52 6.38
CA SER A 220 -15.37 8.25 5.37
C SER A 220 -15.02 9.73 5.31
N ARG A 221 -14.70 10.38 6.44
CA ARG A 221 -14.17 11.75 6.45
C ARG A 221 -12.86 11.87 5.67
N GLY A 222 -11.94 10.92 5.87
CA GLY A 222 -10.67 10.89 5.15
C GLY A 222 -10.88 10.64 3.65
N VAL A 223 -11.70 9.65 3.30
CA VAL A 223 -12.03 9.32 1.91
C VAL A 223 -12.72 10.50 1.21
N TYR A 224 -13.72 11.12 1.82
CA TYR A 224 -14.38 12.32 1.28
C TYR A 224 -13.39 13.48 1.07
N SER A 225 -12.48 13.69 2.02
CA SER A 225 -11.46 14.74 1.92
C SER A 225 -10.56 14.51 0.71
N VAL A 226 -10.08 13.27 0.51
CA VAL A 226 -9.28 12.87 -0.65
C VAL A 226 -10.06 13.11 -1.95
N ILE A 227 -11.31 12.67 -2.02
CA ILE A 227 -12.16 12.88 -3.19
C ILE A 227 -12.30 14.37 -3.51
N SER A 228 -12.60 15.20 -2.50
CA SER A 228 -12.77 16.65 -2.67
C SER A 228 -11.51 17.40 -3.09
N MET A 229 -10.33 16.86 -2.78
CA MET A 229 -9.03 17.48 -3.10
C MET A 229 -8.50 17.08 -4.47
N PHE A 230 -8.73 15.83 -4.88
CA PHE A 230 -8.09 15.24 -6.06
C PHE A 230 -9.05 14.99 -7.22
N ASP A 231 -10.36 14.95 -6.97
CA ASP A 231 -11.38 14.62 -7.98
C ASP A 231 -11.00 13.39 -8.84
N PRO A 232 -10.73 12.22 -8.21
CA PRO A 232 -10.23 11.06 -8.94
C PRO A 232 -11.36 10.34 -9.68
N GLY A 233 -11.02 9.57 -10.72
CA GLY A 233 -11.99 8.69 -11.37
C GLY A 233 -12.41 7.50 -10.51
N VAL A 234 -11.59 7.11 -9.53
CA VAL A 234 -11.86 6.04 -8.57
C VAL A 234 -11.02 6.20 -7.30
N VAL A 235 -11.57 5.77 -6.16
CA VAL A 235 -10.80 5.48 -4.95
C VAL A 235 -10.72 3.97 -4.75
N LEU A 236 -9.53 3.41 -4.84
CA LEU A 236 -9.28 2.01 -4.53
C LEU A 236 -8.92 1.84 -3.07
N ILE A 237 -9.50 0.83 -2.42
CA ILE A 237 -9.25 0.47 -1.04
C ILE A 237 -8.46 -0.84 -1.02
N GLY A 238 -7.24 -0.79 -0.48
CA GLY A 238 -6.38 -1.95 -0.31
C GLY A 238 -6.23 -2.37 1.15
N GLY A 239 -5.45 -3.43 1.38
CA GLY A 239 -5.21 -4.02 2.70
C GLY A 239 -6.31 -5.02 3.10
N GLY A 240 -6.06 -5.83 4.13
CA GLY A 240 -6.94 -6.97 4.46
C GLY A 240 -8.39 -6.60 4.79
N ILE A 241 -8.65 -5.35 5.20
CA ILE A 241 -10.02 -4.89 5.45
C ILE A 241 -10.83 -4.69 4.16
N SER A 242 -10.17 -4.50 3.02
CA SER A 242 -10.81 -4.27 1.72
C SER A 242 -11.59 -5.48 1.21
N GLU A 243 -11.27 -6.68 1.70
CA GLU A 243 -11.96 -7.94 1.41
C GLU A 243 -13.35 -8.01 2.08
N GLN A 244 -13.63 -7.14 3.05
CA GLN A 244 -14.91 -7.11 3.75
C GLN A 244 -15.97 -6.42 2.90
N GLU A 245 -16.86 -7.17 2.25
CA GLU A 245 -17.92 -6.61 1.40
C GLU A 245 -18.82 -5.60 2.16
N LYS A 246 -19.04 -5.83 3.45
CA LYS A 246 -19.84 -4.93 4.32
C LYS A 246 -19.20 -3.56 4.53
N LEU A 247 -17.90 -3.40 4.23
CA LEU A 247 -17.21 -2.12 4.32
C LEU A 247 -17.82 -1.07 3.37
N TYR A 248 -18.08 -1.45 2.12
CA TYR A 248 -18.47 -0.47 1.09
C TYR A 248 -19.85 0.15 1.35
N PRO A 249 -20.92 -0.62 1.64
CA PRO A 249 -22.20 -0.01 2.01
C PRO A 249 -22.12 0.84 3.28
N LEU A 250 -21.24 0.46 4.23
CA LEU A 250 -21.03 1.21 5.46
C LEU A 250 -20.34 2.56 5.17
N LEU A 251 -19.32 2.59 4.31
CA LEU A 251 -18.70 3.83 3.85
C LEU A 251 -19.71 4.70 3.10
N THR A 252 -20.46 4.13 2.14
CA THR A 252 -21.47 4.86 1.38
C THR A 252 -22.47 5.56 2.30
N ARG A 253 -23.00 4.86 3.32
CA ARG A 253 -23.93 5.44 4.29
C ARG A 253 -23.37 6.68 4.98
N HIS A 254 -22.09 6.69 5.32
CA HIS A 254 -21.46 7.85 5.96
C HIS A 254 -21.10 8.94 4.96
N LEU A 255 -20.71 8.58 3.75
CA LEU A 255 -20.41 9.53 2.67
C LEU A 255 -21.66 10.31 2.24
N GLU A 256 -22.81 9.66 2.18
CA GLU A 256 -24.12 10.28 1.89
C GLU A 256 -24.53 11.36 2.90
N THR A 257 -23.86 11.45 4.06
CA THR A 257 -24.12 12.51 5.04
C THR A 257 -23.42 13.83 4.72
N PHE A 258 -22.46 13.85 3.78
CA PHE A 258 -21.81 15.08 3.35
C PHE A 258 -22.67 15.84 2.35
N GLU A 259 -22.84 17.14 2.56
CA GLU A 259 -23.71 18.02 1.77
C GLU A 259 -23.46 17.94 0.25
N MET A 260 -22.19 17.85 -0.16
CA MET A 260 -21.80 17.84 -1.59
C MET A 260 -21.57 16.43 -2.14
N TRP A 261 -21.96 15.37 -1.42
CA TRP A 261 -21.66 14.00 -1.85
C TRP A 261 -22.24 13.67 -3.24
N GLU A 262 -23.47 14.09 -3.53
CA GLU A 262 -24.10 13.84 -4.84
C GLU A 262 -23.28 14.41 -6.00
N ALA A 263 -22.63 15.56 -5.81
CA ALA A 263 -21.81 16.21 -6.83
C ALA A 263 -20.38 15.66 -6.91
N LEU A 264 -19.86 15.07 -5.83
CA LEU A 264 -18.49 14.58 -5.70
C LEU A 264 -18.38 13.05 -5.74
N GLN A 265 -19.50 12.35 -5.94
CA GLN A 265 -19.52 10.90 -5.86
C GLN A 265 -18.64 10.27 -6.93
N VAL A 266 -17.70 9.43 -6.49
CA VAL A 266 -16.85 8.61 -7.35
C VAL A 266 -16.93 7.14 -6.92
N PRO A 267 -16.66 6.18 -7.82
CA PRO A 267 -16.57 4.77 -7.44
C PRO A 267 -15.54 4.54 -6.33
N ILE A 268 -15.92 3.75 -5.32
CA ILE A 268 -15.04 3.26 -4.25
C ILE A 268 -15.02 1.74 -4.34
N GLN A 269 -13.86 1.14 -4.60
CA GLN A 269 -13.74 -0.27 -4.98
C GLN A 269 -12.55 -0.95 -4.28
N PRO A 270 -12.57 -2.27 -4.09
CA PRO A 270 -11.39 -3.01 -3.62
C PRO A 270 -10.25 -2.96 -4.65
N CYS A 271 -9.01 -2.93 -4.16
CA CYS A 271 -7.85 -3.33 -4.94
C CYS A 271 -7.97 -4.81 -5.39
N GLN A 272 -7.46 -5.15 -6.57
CA GLN A 272 -7.60 -6.49 -7.15
C GLN A 272 -6.35 -7.37 -6.98
N LEU A 273 -5.17 -6.77 -6.88
CA LEU A 273 -3.89 -7.50 -6.96
C LEU A 273 -3.41 -8.01 -5.60
N GLY A 274 -3.97 -7.48 -4.51
CA GLY A 274 -3.57 -7.83 -3.15
C GLY A 274 -2.04 -7.78 -2.98
N ASN A 275 -1.46 -8.90 -2.57
CA ASN A 275 -0.02 -9.05 -2.30
C ASN A 275 0.90 -8.95 -3.54
N GLN A 276 0.36 -8.88 -4.75
CA GLN A 276 1.15 -8.73 -5.99
C GLN A 276 1.32 -7.25 -6.38
N ALA A 277 0.47 -6.35 -5.88
CA ALA A 277 0.42 -4.95 -6.29
C ALA A 277 1.79 -4.26 -6.18
N GLY A 278 2.48 -4.44 -5.04
CA GLY A 278 3.80 -3.85 -4.80
C GLY A 278 4.85 -4.28 -5.82
N ARG A 279 4.98 -5.59 -6.09
CA ARG A 279 5.95 -6.11 -7.08
C ARG A 279 5.63 -5.64 -8.50
N LEU A 280 4.35 -5.64 -8.88
CA LEU A 280 3.91 -5.18 -10.20
C LEU A 280 4.19 -3.69 -10.40
N GLY A 281 3.87 -2.84 -9.42
CA GLY A 281 4.16 -1.41 -9.51
C GLY A 281 5.65 -1.10 -9.54
N ALA A 282 6.46 -1.85 -8.79
CA ALA A 282 7.90 -1.71 -8.83
C ALA A 282 8.49 -2.07 -10.21
N VAL A 283 7.99 -3.15 -10.82
CA VAL A 283 8.39 -3.56 -12.19
C VAL A 283 7.92 -2.56 -13.24
N TRP A 284 6.71 -2.01 -13.11
CA TRP A 284 6.24 -0.93 -13.97
C TRP A 284 7.22 0.25 -13.98
N LEU A 285 7.73 0.66 -12.82
CA LEU A 285 8.75 1.72 -12.74
C LEU A 285 10.08 1.32 -13.36
N ALA A 286 10.51 0.06 -13.19
CA ALA A 286 11.75 -0.44 -13.77
C ALA A 286 11.68 -0.41 -15.31
N GLN A 287 10.55 -0.84 -15.89
CA GLN A 287 10.28 -0.76 -17.33
C GLN A 287 10.31 0.68 -17.84
N GLN A 288 9.59 1.59 -17.18
CA GLN A 288 9.57 3.01 -17.54
C GLN A 288 10.95 3.68 -17.49
N LYS A 289 11.83 3.26 -16.55
CA LYS A 289 13.19 3.78 -16.47
C LYS A 289 14.05 3.32 -17.65
N LEU A 290 13.90 2.06 -18.08
CA LEU A 290 14.61 1.55 -19.26
C LEU A 290 14.14 2.22 -20.55
N ASP A 291 12.84 2.44 -20.71
CA ASP A 291 12.28 3.06 -21.92
C ASP A 291 12.69 4.55 -22.08
N ARG A 292 13.08 5.20 -20.98
CA ARG A 292 13.51 6.61 -20.94
C ARG A 292 15.04 6.80 -21.03
N GLY A 293 15.82 5.71 -20.94
CA GLY A 293 17.30 5.72 -20.94
C GLY A 293 17.89 5.38 -22.29
#